data_AF-A0A7J2R453-F1
#
_entry.id   AF-A0A7J2R453-F1
#
_cell.length_a   1.000
_cell.length_b   1.000
_cell.length_c   1.000
_cell.angle_alpha   90.00
_cell.angle_beta   90.00
_cell.angle_gamma   90.00
#
_symmetry.space_group_name_H-M   'P 1'
#
loop_
_entity.id
_entity.type
_entity.pdbx_description
1 polymer ?
#
loop_
_entity_poly.entity_id
_entity_poly.type
_entity_poly.pdbx_seq_one_letter_code
_entity_poly.pdbx_strand_id
1 'polypeptide(L)'
;KLIPQEPKAMFRPFKKQGWTLERFSEALLTLARKGAINWLKKRDGTNLYSIAFLAVGFFDFQIDRVTKEFGQDFDQYLEEGFMSAMLENGILQVRTVPIEKSIDIEYNVSNFDEIKMIIENVDKTLFLSPCICRQSKEVQGKGCDHPKETCISIGVNPRIFLEQGREITKDEALEVLRMAQDKGMVICPSNAQKPFMICCCCGCSCLVIGNIKKYANPAQYVNSNYFIEIDEDSCSGCAECITGCHMEANKINDEGISEVDLGYCIGCGVCIPTCPNKARHLVKKSTECVPPENFTALYQAITKRKKVLHEKRKVDKNYRKIYRIK
;
A
#
# COMPACT_ATOMS: atom_id res chain seq x y z
N LYS A 1 -13.42 -2.42 18.40
CA LYS A 1 -11.99 -2.76 18.73
C LYS A 1 -11.29 -3.20 17.44
N LEU A 2 -9.95 -3.20 17.39
CA LEU A 2 -9.19 -3.65 16.20
C LEU A 2 -9.21 -5.17 16.02
N ILE A 3 -9.15 -5.91 17.14
CA ILE A 3 -9.27 -7.38 17.13
C ILE A 3 -10.73 -7.74 16.85
N PRO A 4 -11.03 -8.62 15.87
CA PRO A 4 -12.37 -9.12 15.60
C PRO A 4 -12.99 -9.81 16.81
N GLN A 5 -14.25 -9.48 17.12
CA GLN A 5 -14.99 -10.02 18.26
C GLN A 5 -16.41 -10.41 17.87
N GLU A 6 -16.97 -11.36 18.60
CA GLU A 6 -18.37 -11.74 18.47
C GLU A 6 -19.28 -10.62 19.00
N PRO A 7 -20.50 -10.46 18.44
CA PRO A 7 -21.45 -9.45 18.90
C PRO A 7 -21.67 -9.46 20.42
N LYS A 8 -21.78 -10.66 21.02
CA LYS A 8 -21.95 -10.83 22.48
C LYS A 8 -20.88 -10.12 23.30
N ALA A 9 -19.62 -10.14 22.85
CA ALA A 9 -18.51 -9.50 23.55
C ALA A 9 -18.54 -7.96 23.47
N MET A 10 -19.20 -7.41 22.45
CA MET A 10 -19.33 -5.96 22.22
C MET A 10 -20.65 -5.37 22.72
N PHE A 11 -21.63 -6.22 23.03
CA PHE A 11 -23.02 -5.82 23.29
C PHE A 11 -23.25 -5.15 24.65
N ARG A 12 -22.41 -5.38 25.66
CA ARG A 12 -22.61 -4.92 27.05
C ARG A 12 -23.01 -3.43 27.19
N PRO A 13 -22.39 -2.46 26.46
CA PRO A 13 -22.78 -1.05 26.53
C PRO A 13 -24.19 -0.76 25.98
N PHE A 14 -24.62 -1.52 24.96
CA PHE A 14 -25.90 -1.32 24.26
C PHE A 14 -27.08 -1.93 25.02
N LYS A 15 -26.84 -2.94 25.87
CA LYS A 15 -27.86 -3.50 26.76
C LYS A 15 -28.50 -2.43 27.66
N LYS A 16 -27.71 -1.45 28.13
CA LYS A 16 -28.21 -0.33 28.96
C LYS A 16 -29.05 0.68 28.18
N GLN A 17 -29.01 0.63 26.85
CA GLN A 17 -29.74 1.53 25.94
C GLN A 17 -31.00 0.85 25.36
N GLY A 18 -31.41 -0.30 25.90
CA GLY A 18 -32.61 -1.02 25.46
C GLY A 18 -32.46 -1.82 24.16
N TRP A 19 -31.24 -2.04 23.67
CA TRP A 19 -31.01 -2.88 22.49
C TRP A 19 -31.11 -4.37 22.84
N THR A 20 -31.59 -5.18 21.90
CA THR A 20 -31.48 -6.65 21.92
C THR A 20 -30.19 -7.09 21.22
N LEU A 21 -29.72 -8.31 21.52
CA LEU A 21 -28.52 -8.85 20.88
C LEU A 21 -28.73 -9.08 19.38
N GLU A 22 -29.94 -9.46 19.01
CA GLU A 22 -30.40 -9.69 17.64
C GLU A 22 -30.30 -8.39 16.84
N ARG A 23 -30.95 -7.32 17.32
CA ARG A 23 -30.92 -5.99 16.69
C ARG A 23 -29.49 -5.45 16.58
N PHE A 24 -28.67 -5.66 17.61
CA PHE A 24 -27.27 -5.25 17.60
C PHE A 24 -26.46 -6.02 16.53
N SER A 25 -26.68 -7.33 16.42
CA SER A 25 -26.01 -8.18 15.43
C SER A 25 -26.41 -7.83 14.00
N GLU A 26 -27.69 -7.52 13.76
CA GLU A 26 -28.19 -7.04 12.47
C GLU A 26 -27.61 -5.67 12.09
N ALA A 27 -27.48 -4.75 13.05
CA ALA A 27 -26.84 -3.47 12.83
C ALA A 27 -25.36 -3.62 12.44
N LEU A 28 -24.61 -4.51 13.14
CA LEU A 28 -23.24 -4.82 12.78
C LEU A 28 -23.13 -5.42 11.37
N LEU A 29 -24.02 -6.35 11.01
CA LEU A 29 -24.04 -6.93 9.66
C LEU A 29 -24.35 -5.87 8.59
N THR A 30 -25.25 -4.93 8.89
CA THR A 30 -25.58 -3.82 7.99
C THR A 30 -24.38 -2.90 7.77
N LEU A 31 -23.68 -2.53 8.85
CA LEU A 31 -22.44 -1.74 8.77
C LEU A 31 -21.35 -2.47 7.97
N ALA A 32 -21.20 -3.78 8.20
CA ALA A 32 -20.26 -4.60 7.47
C ALA A 32 -20.59 -4.67 5.97
N ARG A 33 -21.85 -4.88 5.59
CA ARG A 33 -22.27 -4.89 4.18
C ARG A 33 -22.03 -3.55 3.49
N LYS A 34 -22.16 -2.44 4.22
CA LYS A 34 -21.77 -1.09 3.78
C LYS A 34 -20.25 -0.83 3.83
N GLY A 35 -19.45 -1.82 4.24
CA GLY A 35 -17.99 -1.74 4.44
C GLY A 35 -17.54 -0.68 5.42
N ALA A 36 -18.38 -0.33 6.40
CA ALA A 36 -18.01 0.57 7.47
C ALA A 36 -17.10 -0.10 8.51
N ILE A 37 -17.18 -1.42 8.63
CA ILE A 37 -16.44 -2.23 9.62
C ILE A 37 -15.94 -3.53 8.98
N ASN A 38 -14.92 -4.13 9.59
CA ASN A 38 -14.46 -5.46 9.20
C ASN A 38 -15.50 -6.51 9.59
N TRP A 39 -15.63 -7.53 8.74
CA TRP A 39 -16.47 -8.69 8.99
C TRP A 39 -15.77 -9.96 8.54
N LEU A 40 -15.60 -10.88 9.49
CA LEU A 40 -15.04 -12.21 9.25
C LEU A 40 -16.07 -13.26 9.66
N LYS A 41 -16.22 -14.31 8.84
CA LYS A 41 -17.07 -15.46 9.16
C LYS A 41 -16.19 -16.66 9.44
N LYS A 42 -16.28 -17.22 10.65
CA LYS A 42 -15.58 -18.46 11.02
C LYS A 42 -16.15 -19.65 10.23
N ARG A 43 -15.40 -20.76 10.17
CA ARG A 43 -15.85 -22.03 9.55
C ARG A 43 -17.14 -22.58 10.17
N ASP A 44 -17.33 -22.35 11.47
CA ASP A 44 -18.55 -22.73 12.21
C ASP A 44 -19.77 -21.82 11.92
N GLY A 45 -19.61 -20.80 11.06
CA GLY A 45 -20.66 -19.85 10.70
C GLY A 45 -20.73 -18.59 11.56
N THR A 46 -19.94 -18.49 12.64
CA THR A 46 -19.95 -17.35 13.57
C THR A 46 -19.40 -16.09 12.92
N ASN A 47 -20.10 -14.97 13.10
CA ASN A 47 -19.67 -13.65 12.63
C ASN A 47 -18.80 -12.93 13.68
N LEU A 48 -17.66 -12.41 13.23
CA LEU A 48 -16.77 -11.55 13.99
C LEU A 48 -16.70 -10.16 13.34
N TYR A 49 -16.66 -9.12 14.17
CA TYR A 49 -16.56 -7.73 13.69
C TYR A 49 -15.44 -6.96 14.39
N SER A 50 -14.80 -6.05 13.66
CA SER A 50 -13.84 -5.08 14.21
C SER A 50 -13.88 -3.77 13.46
N ILE A 51 -13.24 -2.74 14.02
CA ILE A 51 -13.04 -1.47 13.31
C ILE A 51 -12.18 -1.72 12.07
N ALA A 52 -12.63 -1.23 10.92
CA ALA A 52 -11.85 -1.22 9.69
C ALA A 52 -10.81 -0.09 9.74
N PHE A 53 -9.63 -0.33 9.18
CA PHE A 53 -8.68 0.75 8.91
C PHE A 53 -9.20 1.63 7.77
N LEU A 54 -8.70 2.86 7.65
CA LEU A 54 -9.11 3.75 6.56
C LEU A 54 -8.73 3.16 5.19
N ALA A 55 -7.44 2.89 5.00
CA ALA A 55 -6.87 2.18 3.86
C ALA A 55 -6.47 0.76 4.29
N VAL A 56 -6.52 -0.19 3.36
CA VAL A 56 -6.62 -1.63 3.64
C VAL A 56 -7.78 -1.93 4.59
N GLY A 57 -8.96 -1.44 4.24
CA GLY A 57 -10.17 -1.56 5.05
C GLY A 57 -11.34 -0.80 4.45
N PHE A 58 -11.81 0.22 5.17
CA PHE A 58 -12.99 1.01 4.85
C PHE A 58 -13.04 1.48 3.40
N PHE A 59 -11.93 1.98 2.86
CA PHE A 59 -11.82 2.45 1.49
C PHE A 59 -11.89 1.30 0.48
N ASP A 60 -11.08 0.27 0.68
CA ASP A 60 -11.00 -0.92 -0.19
C ASP A 60 -12.31 -1.69 -0.23
N PHE A 61 -13.10 -1.64 0.84
CA PHE A 61 -14.42 -2.24 0.85
C PHE A 61 -15.40 -1.53 -0.10
N GLN A 62 -15.07 -0.34 -0.60
CA GLN A 62 -15.89 0.41 -1.56
C GLN A 62 -15.65 0.04 -3.03
N ILE A 63 -14.89 -1.02 -3.32
CA ILE A 63 -14.75 -1.52 -4.70
C ILE A 63 -16.14 -1.75 -5.31
N ASP A 64 -16.29 -1.32 -6.56
CA ASP A 64 -17.51 -1.38 -7.38
C ASP A 64 -18.69 -0.53 -6.86
N ARG A 65 -18.51 0.24 -5.78
CA ARG A 65 -19.54 1.13 -5.24
C ARG A 65 -19.07 2.54 -4.89
N VAL A 66 -17.83 2.87 -5.22
CA VAL A 66 -17.29 4.21 -4.99
C VAL A 66 -18.05 5.23 -5.84
N THR A 67 -18.54 6.29 -5.21
CA THR A 67 -19.16 7.43 -5.91
C THR A 67 -18.16 8.56 -6.09
N LYS A 68 -18.48 9.50 -6.98
CA LYS A 68 -17.67 10.69 -7.21
C LYS A 68 -17.50 11.51 -5.93
N GLU A 69 -18.58 11.72 -5.19
CA GLU A 69 -18.61 12.49 -3.94
C GLU A 69 -17.74 11.82 -2.88
N PHE A 70 -17.90 10.50 -2.69
CA PHE A 70 -17.07 9.76 -1.75
C PHE A 70 -15.59 9.82 -2.13
N GLY A 71 -15.26 9.69 -3.42
CA GLY A 71 -13.88 9.80 -3.90
C GLY A 71 -13.28 11.17 -3.62
N GLN A 72 -14.05 12.24 -3.80
CA GLN A 72 -13.63 13.62 -3.51
C GLN A 72 -13.43 13.85 -2.00
N ASP A 73 -14.38 13.43 -1.17
CA ASP A 73 -14.27 13.52 0.30
C ASP A 73 -13.06 12.74 0.81
N PHE A 74 -12.81 11.55 0.24
CA PHE A 74 -11.67 10.73 0.61
C PHE A 74 -10.34 11.37 0.18
N ASP A 75 -10.26 11.92 -1.03
CA ASP A 75 -9.09 12.66 -1.50
C ASP A 75 -8.79 13.87 -0.61
N GLN A 76 -9.82 14.64 -0.24
CA GLN A 76 -9.69 15.78 0.67
C GLN A 76 -9.17 15.33 2.05
N TYR A 77 -9.79 14.30 2.63
CA TYR A 77 -9.36 13.79 3.94
C TYR A 77 -7.94 13.23 3.93
N LEU A 78 -7.55 12.55 2.84
CA LEU A 78 -6.19 12.10 2.64
C LEU A 78 -5.20 13.26 2.67
N GLU A 79 -5.49 14.29 1.88
CA GLU A 79 -4.62 15.46 1.70
C GLU A 79 -4.52 16.33 2.96
N GLU A 80 -5.63 16.60 3.63
CA GLU A 80 -5.68 17.55 4.75
C GLU A 80 -5.29 16.93 6.10
N GLY A 81 -5.42 15.61 6.27
CA GLY A 81 -5.27 14.99 7.59
C GLY A 81 -4.57 13.64 7.63
N PHE A 82 -4.96 12.70 6.77
CA PHE A 82 -4.48 11.32 6.95
C PHE A 82 -3.00 11.14 6.57
N MET A 83 -2.54 11.76 5.48
CA MET A 83 -1.18 11.56 4.99
C MET A 83 -0.13 12.04 5.98
N SER A 84 -0.30 13.23 6.57
CA SER A 84 0.60 13.72 7.62
C SER A 84 0.60 12.73 8.80
N ALA A 85 -0.56 12.37 9.35
CA ALA A 85 -0.65 11.44 10.47
C ALA A 85 -0.03 10.05 10.18
N MET A 86 -0.10 9.59 8.92
CA MET A 86 0.49 8.34 8.48
C MET A 86 2.03 8.43 8.42
N LEU A 87 2.58 9.46 7.77
CA LEU A 87 4.02 9.66 7.64
C LEU A 87 4.67 9.94 9.01
N GLU A 88 3.96 10.63 9.91
CA GLU A 88 4.42 10.92 11.27
C GLU A 88 4.61 9.65 12.10
N ASN A 89 3.89 8.58 11.79
CA ASN A 89 4.14 7.27 12.39
C ASN A 89 5.55 6.77 12.03
N GLY A 90 5.91 6.89 10.75
CA GLY A 90 7.16 6.40 10.19
C GLY A 90 7.21 4.88 10.01
N ILE A 91 6.08 4.19 10.18
CA ILE A 91 5.90 2.78 9.84
C ILE A 91 4.70 2.72 8.90
N LEU A 92 4.96 2.58 7.60
CA LEU A 92 3.89 2.47 6.61
C LEU A 92 3.31 1.07 6.57
N GLN A 93 2.04 0.99 6.17
CA GLN A 93 1.32 -0.27 6.00
C GLN A 93 1.72 -1.03 4.73
N VAL A 94 2.31 -0.33 3.76
CA VAL A 94 2.82 -0.88 2.52
C VAL A 94 4.32 -0.58 2.40
N ARG A 95 5.02 -1.41 1.65
CA ARG A 95 6.43 -1.24 1.32
C ARG A 95 6.62 -1.40 -0.18
N THR A 96 7.79 -1.04 -0.69
CA THR A 96 8.13 -1.21 -2.11
C THR A 96 9.07 -2.39 -2.27
N VAL A 97 8.82 -3.21 -3.27
CA VAL A 97 9.78 -4.23 -3.73
C VAL A 97 10.26 -3.86 -5.14
N PRO A 98 11.54 -4.10 -5.47
CA PRO A 98 12.05 -3.90 -6.81
C PRO A 98 11.32 -4.78 -7.83
N ILE A 99 11.23 -4.31 -9.07
CA ILE A 99 10.73 -5.13 -10.17
C ILE A 99 11.76 -6.21 -10.54
N GLU A 100 11.30 -7.37 -11.00
CA GLU A 100 12.14 -8.53 -11.32
C GLU A 100 13.25 -8.19 -12.33
N LYS A 101 12.93 -7.40 -13.37
CA LYS A 101 13.89 -6.97 -14.39
C LYS A 101 15.00 -6.04 -13.87
N SER A 102 14.87 -5.55 -12.64
CA SER A 102 15.87 -4.68 -12.00
C SER A 102 16.80 -5.39 -11.03
N ILE A 103 16.59 -6.69 -10.81
CA ILE A 103 17.40 -7.49 -9.88
C ILE A 103 18.50 -8.18 -10.70
N ASP A 104 19.76 -7.82 -10.47
CA ASP A 104 20.89 -8.58 -11.02
C ASP A 104 21.11 -9.86 -10.21
N ILE A 105 21.46 -10.94 -10.91
CA ILE A 105 21.65 -12.31 -10.36
C ILE A 105 22.74 -12.35 -9.26
N GLU A 106 23.69 -11.42 -9.29
CA GLU A 106 24.78 -11.35 -8.31
C GLU A 106 24.32 -10.83 -6.93
N TYR A 107 23.18 -10.14 -6.85
CA TYR A 107 22.67 -9.64 -5.58
C TYR A 107 21.78 -10.69 -4.91
N ASN A 108 22.21 -11.19 -3.74
CA ASN A 108 21.35 -11.96 -2.83
C ASN A 108 20.20 -11.08 -2.32
N VAL A 109 19.11 -11.02 -3.08
CA VAL A 109 17.86 -10.38 -2.67
C VAL A 109 17.21 -11.22 -1.59
N SER A 110 16.77 -10.56 -0.53
CA SER A 110 16.09 -11.25 0.57
C SER A 110 14.73 -11.77 0.08
N ASN A 111 14.29 -12.94 0.54
CA ASN A 111 13.02 -13.55 0.09
C ASN A 111 11.79 -12.64 0.23
N PHE A 112 11.83 -11.68 1.16
CA PHE A 112 10.76 -10.71 1.32
C PHE A 112 10.86 -9.55 0.33
N ASP A 113 11.98 -9.28 -0.31
CA ASP A 113 12.10 -8.20 -1.31
C ASP A 113 11.94 -8.69 -2.76
N GLU A 114 11.77 -9.99 -2.98
CA GLU A 114 11.51 -10.56 -4.30
C GLU A 114 10.05 -11.01 -4.43
N ILE A 115 9.32 -10.40 -5.37
CA ILE A 115 7.88 -10.65 -5.49
C ILE A 115 7.54 -12.09 -5.86
N LYS A 116 8.36 -12.75 -6.69
CA LYS A 116 8.20 -14.15 -7.05
C LYS A 116 8.28 -15.04 -5.81
N MET A 117 9.33 -14.87 -5.02
CA MET A 117 9.51 -15.59 -3.75
C MET A 117 8.38 -15.33 -2.76
N ILE A 118 7.84 -14.10 -2.70
CA ILE A 118 6.66 -13.79 -1.89
C ILE A 118 5.48 -14.68 -2.32
N ILE A 119 5.15 -14.71 -3.62
CA ILE A 119 4.01 -15.47 -4.15
C ILE A 119 4.21 -16.98 -3.98
N GLU A 120 5.41 -17.49 -4.26
CA GLU A 120 5.73 -18.90 -4.10
C GLU A 120 5.58 -19.37 -2.65
N ASN A 121 5.91 -18.52 -1.67
CA ASN A 121 5.77 -18.81 -0.25
C ASN A 121 4.35 -18.62 0.31
N VAL A 122 3.37 -18.18 -0.50
CA VAL A 122 1.98 -18.07 -0.04
C VAL A 122 1.38 -19.45 0.19
N ASP A 123 0.82 -19.66 1.38
CA ASP A 123 0.12 -20.87 1.82
C ASP A 123 -1.40 -20.69 1.92
N LYS A 124 -1.93 -19.54 1.48
CA LYS A 124 -3.34 -19.15 1.56
C LYS A 124 -3.93 -18.89 0.18
N THR A 125 -5.26 -18.85 0.11
CA THR A 125 -5.98 -18.45 -1.10
C THR A 125 -5.60 -17.04 -1.53
N LEU A 126 -5.37 -16.88 -2.83
CA LEU A 126 -5.13 -15.60 -3.48
C LEU A 126 -6.43 -15.10 -4.13
N PHE A 127 -6.69 -13.80 -4.01
CA PHE A 127 -7.83 -13.15 -4.64
C PHE A 127 -7.36 -11.97 -5.47
N LEU A 128 -7.85 -11.85 -6.70
CA LEU A 128 -7.68 -10.69 -7.54
C LEU A 128 -8.92 -9.80 -7.46
N SER A 129 -8.71 -8.51 -7.30
CA SER A 129 -9.76 -7.50 -7.27
C SER A 129 -9.37 -6.25 -8.07
N PRO A 130 -10.35 -5.47 -8.54
CA PRO A 130 -10.10 -4.16 -9.12
C PRO A 130 -9.40 -3.20 -8.15
N CYS A 131 -8.55 -2.32 -8.70
CA CYS A 131 -7.90 -1.27 -7.92
C CYS A 131 -8.91 -0.16 -7.58
N ILE A 132 -9.29 -0.08 -6.30
CA ILE A 132 -10.18 0.97 -5.78
C ILE A 132 -9.66 2.38 -6.05
N CYS A 133 -8.34 2.59 -6.02
CA CYS A 133 -7.75 3.90 -6.28
C CYS A 133 -8.01 4.35 -7.73
N ARG A 134 -7.94 3.42 -8.70
CA ARG A 134 -8.27 3.72 -10.10
C ARG A 134 -9.76 3.96 -10.28
N GLN A 135 -10.61 3.12 -9.69
CA GLN A 135 -12.07 3.32 -9.74
C GLN A 135 -12.48 4.68 -9.16
N SER A 136 -11.91 5.05 -8.01
CA SER A 136 -12.15 6.36 -7.39
C SER A 136 -11.76 7.52 -8.30
N LYS A 137 -10.62 7.45 -8.99
CA LYS A 137 -10.23 8.50 -9.96
C LYS A 137 -11.08 8.49 -11.22
N GLU A 138 -11.48 7.32 -11.70
CA GLU A 138 -12.35 7.17 -12.88
C GLU A 138 -13.73 7.82 -12.66
N VAL A 139 -14.40 7.56 -11.53
CA VAL A 139 -15.70 8.21 -11.22
C VAL A 139 -15.58 9.72 -11.02
N GLN A 140 -14.37 10.21 -10.76
CA GLN A 140 -14.04 11.64 -10.69
C GLN A 140 -13.65 12.26 -12.04
N GLY A 141 -13.64 11.49 -13.14
CA GLY A 141 -13.21 11.95 -14.46
C GLY A 141 -11.69 12.07 -14.63
N LYS A 142 -10.91 11.44 -13.74
CA LYS A 142 -9.43 11.43 -13.72
C LYS A 142 -8.86 10.01 -13.89
N GLY A 143 -9.59 9.17 -14.64
CA GLY A 143 -9.19 7.79 -14.92
C GLY A 143 -7.84 7.69 -15.64
N CYS A 144 -7.30 6.48 -15.71
CA CYS A 144 -6.10 6.18 -16.47
C CYS A 144 -6.26 4.84 -17.20
N ASP A 145 -5.40 4.60 -18.19
CA ASP A 145 -5.45 3.41 -19.05
C ASP A 145 -4.74 2.19 -18.44
N HIS A 146 -4.28 2.28 -17.18
CA HIS A 146 -3.69 1.13 -16.50
C HIS A 146 -4.76 0.06 -16.22
N PRO A 147 -4.41 -1.22 -16.31
CA PRO A 147 -5.32 -2.33 -16.01
C PRO A 147 -5.98 -2.20 -14.63
N LYS A 148 -7.24 -2.61 -14.51
CA LYS A 148 -8.01 -2.46 -13.26
C LYS A 148 -7.74 -3.59 -12.28
N GLU A 149 -7.69 -4.83 -12.74
CA GLU A 149 -7.44 -6.02 -11.91
C GLU A 149 -5.96 -6.13 -11.52
N THR A 150 -5.55 -5.41 -10.47
CA THR A 150 -4.14 -5.40 -10.03
C THR A 150 -3.96 -5.34 -8.50
N CYS A 151 -5.01 -5.68 -7.75
CA CYS A 151 -4.98 -5.73 -6.30
C CYS A 151 -5.14 -7.20 -5.87
N ILE A 152 -4.06 -7.77 -5.33
CA ILE A 152 -4.01 -9.17 -4.90
C ILE A 152 -4.14 -9.22 -3.38
N SER A 153 -5.16 -9.90 -2.87
CA SER A 153 -5.32 -10.16 -1.44
C SER A 153 -4.91 -11.58 -1.08
N ILE A 154 -4.26 -11.77 0.07
CA ILE A 154 -3.66 -13.06 0.48
C ILE A 154 -4.31 -13.56 1.77
N GLY A 155 -5.19 -14.55 1.66
CA GLY A 155 -5.91 -15.16 2.79
C GLY A 155 -6.80 -14.21 3.60
N VAL A 156 -6.93 -12.96 3.16
CA VAL A 156 -7.77 -11.92 3.77
C VAL A 156 -9.20 -12.18 3.32
N ASN A 157 -10.01 -12.68 4.25
CA ASN A 157 -11.43 -13.02 4.06
C ASN A 157 -12.40 -12.03 4.75
N PRO A 158 -12.38 -10.72 4.46
CA PRO A 158 -13.58 -9.93 4.41
C PRO A 158 -14.40 -10.46 3.26
N ARG A 159 -15.59 -10.96 3.56
CA ARG A 159 -16.55 -11.42 2.54
C ARG A 159 -16.80 -10.38 1.45
N ILE A 160 -16.58 -9.11 1.77
CA ILE A 160 -16.59 -7.97 0.86
C ILE A 160 -15.63 -8.17 -0.33
N PHE A 161 -14.39 -8.65 -0.10
CA PHE A 161 -13.46 -8.95 -1.19
C PHE A 161 -13.84 -10.20 -1.99
N LEU A 162 -14.57 -11.15 -1.38
CA LEU A 162 -15.14 -12.29 -2.12
C LEU A 162 -16.27 -11.87 -3.06
N GLU A 163 -17.00 -10.80 -2.71
CA GLU A 163 -18.08 -10.25 -3.54
C GLU A 163 -17.53 -9.31 -4.63
N GLN A 164 -16.31 -8.78 -4.48
CA GLN A 164 -15.68 -7.77 -5.33
C GLN A 164 -14.43 -8.27 -6.08
N GLY A 165 -14.17 -9.57 -6.03
CA GLY A 165 -12.97 -10.19 -6.58
C GLY A 165 -13.17 -11.67 -6.89
N ARG A 166 -12.12 -12.32 -7.38
CA ARG A 166 -12.13 -13.74 -7.76
C ARG A 166 -10.89 -14.45 -7.26
N GLU A 167 -11.02 -15.74 -6.97
CA GLU A 167 -9.88 -16.59 -6.64
C GLU A 167 -8.95 -16.72 -7.86
N ILE A 168 -7.64 -16.72 -7.61
CA ILE A 168 -6.61 -16.88 -8.64
C ILE A 168 -5.56 -17.90 -8.20
N THR A 169 -4.85 -18.49 -9.17
CA THR A 169 -3.70 -19.35 -8.90
C THR A 169 -2.43 -18.52 -8.65
N LYS A 170 -1.36 -19.17 -8.17
CA LYS A 170 -0.04 -18.53 -8.06
C LYS A 170 0.49 -18.10 -9.43
N ASP A 171 0.32 -18.93 -10.45
CA ASP A 171 0.75 -18.63 -11.82
C ASP A 171 0.02 -17.40 -12.39
N GLU A 172 -1.29 -17.33 -12.15
CA GLU A 172 -2.08 -16.17 -12.55
C GLU A 172 -1.67 -14.90 -11.79
N ALA A 173 -1.38 -15.01 -10.49
CA ALA A 173 -0.87 -13.89 -9.70
C ALA A 173 0.47 -13.37 -10.26
N LEU A 174 1.39 -14.27 -10.61
CA LEU A 174 2.67 -13.93 -11.23
C LEU A 174 2.48 -13.25 -12.60
N GLU A 175 1.53 -13.71 -13.40
CA GLU A 175 1.22 -13.11 -14.69
C GLU A 175 0.66 -11.68 -14.54
N VAL A 176 -0.23 -11.45 -13.57
CA VAL A 176 -0.72 -10.09 -13.24
C VAL A 176 0.44 -9.19 -12.81
N LEU A 177 1.36 -9.69 -11.99
CA LEU A 177 2.51 -8.93 -11.51
C LEU A 177 3.50 -8.63 -12.65
N ARG A 178 3.75 -9.58 -13.56
CA ARG A 178 4.59 -9.38 -14.75
C ARG A 178 4.00 -8.33 -15.66
N MET A 179 2.71 -8.45 -15.99
CA MET A 179 1.97 -7.44 -16.74
C MET A 179 2.08 -6.07 -16.07
N ALA A 180 1.97 -6.03 -14.74
CA ALA A 180 2.02 -4.78 -14.02
C ALA A 180 3.38 -4.08 -14.13
N GLN A 181 4.45 -4.87 -13.99
CA GLN A 181 5.83 -4.40 -14.17
C GLN A 181 6.08 -3.93 -15.61
N ASP A 182 5.57 -4.65 -16.61
CA ASP A 182 5.68 -4.26 -18.02
C ASP A 182 4.94 -2.95 -18.35
N LYS A 183 3.87 -2.65 -17.60
CA LYS A 183 3.16 -1.36 -17.66
C LYS A 183 3.78 -0.30 -16.75
N GLY A 184 4.98 -0.53 -16.22
CA GLY A 184 5.72 0.40 -15.40
C GLY A 184 5.09 0.67 -14.03
N MET A 185 4.28 -0.23 -13.48
CA MET A 185 3.70 -0.06 -12.15
C MET A 185 4.67 -0.46 -11.04
N VAL A 186 4.54 0.20 -9.89
CA VAL A 186 5.29 -0.11 -8.66
C VAL A 186 4.61 -1.26 -7.92
N ILE A 187 5.36 -2.28 -7.55
CA ILE A 187 4.86 -3.39 -6.75
C ILE A 187 4.95 -3.04 -5.26
N CYS A 188 3.79 -3.00 -4.61
CA CYS A 188 3.65 -2.56 -3.23
C CYS A 188 2.95 -3.63 -2.36
N PRO A 189 3.67 -4.63 -1.84
CA PRO A 189 3.12 -5.50 -0.82
C PRO A 189 2.85 -4.74 0.48
N SER A 190 1.91 -5.24 1.29
CA SER A 190 1.80 -4.82 2.69
C SER A 190 3.14 -5.03 3.40
N ASN A 191 3.48 -4.13 4.33
CA ASN A 191 4.76 -4.10 5.04
C ASN A 191 4.87 -5.23 6.07
N ALA A 192 4.98 -6.46 5.57
CA ALA A 192 5.21 -7.68 6.32
C ALA A 192 6.01 -8.69 5.48
N GLN A 193 6.67 -9.63 6.15
CA GLN A 193 7.32 -10.78 5.50
C GLN A 193 6.28 -11.72 4.90
N LYS A 194 5.16 -11.92 5.60
CA LYS A 194 3.96 -12.61 5.11
C LYS A 194 2.89 -11.55 4.77
N PRO A 195 2.91 -10.97 3.57
CA PRO A 195 1.96 -9.93 3.21
C PRO A 195 0.54 -10.47 3.17
N PHE A 196 -0.41 -9.57 3.40
CA PHE A 196 -1.85 -9.84 3.33
C PHE A 196 -2.49 -9.20 2.08
N MET A 197 -1.74 -8.33 1.40
CA MET A 197 -2.14 -7.63 0.18
C MET A 197 -0.91 -7.27 -0.65
N ILE A 198 -1.05 -7.25 -1.97
CA ILE A 198 -0.08 -6.74 -2.94
C ILE A 198 -0.83 -5.81 -3.90
N CYS A 199 -0.40 -4.55 -3.93
CA CYS A 199 -0.94 -3.54 -4.84
C CYS A 199 0.04 -3.28 -5.99
N CYS A 200 -0.47 -3.21 -7.22
CA CYS A 200 0.31 -2.68 -8.35
C CYS A 200 -0.06 -1.22 -8.57
N CYS A 201 0.77 -0.32 -8.05
CA CYS A 201 0.48 1.11 -7.96
C CYS A 201 1.00 1.87 -9.20
N CYS A 202 0.23 2.86 -9.65
CA CYS A 202 0.61 3.81 -10.69
C CYS A 202 0.67 5.23 -10.11
N GLY A 203 1.51 6.11 -10.67
CA GLY A 203 1.62 7.50 -10.22
C GLY A 203 0.39 8.36 -10.49
N CYS A 204 -0.45 7.99 -11.46
CA CYS A 204 -1.62 8.76 -11.86
C CYS A 204 -2.84 8.58 -10.93
N SER A 205 -3.06 7.38 -10.40
CA SER A 205 -4.27 7.09 -9.61
C SER A 205 -4.01 6.59 -8.20
N CYS A 206 -2.81 6.07 -7.89
CA CYS A 206 -2.53 5.57 -6.54
C CYS A 206 -2.59 6.70 -5.52
N LEU A 207 -3.45 6.53 -4.52
CA LEU A 207 -3.65 7.52 -3.46
C LEU A 207 -2.46 7.60 -2.48
N VAL A 208 -1.61 6.58 -2.43
CA VAL A 208 -0.38 6.61 -1.62
C VAL A 208 0.74 7.29 -2.38
N ILE A 209 1.14 6.76 -3.54
CA ILE A 209 2.25 7.30 -4.33
C ILE A 209 1.97 8.75 -4.77
N GLY A 210 0.78 9.02 -5.29
CA GLY A 210 0.41 10.36 -5.75
C GLY A 210 0.39 11.41 -4.65
N ASN A 211 0.20 11.02 -3.38
CA ASN A 211 0.21 11.95 -2.25
C ASN A 211 1.53 12.01 -1.50
N ILE A 212 2.26 10.89 -1.36
CA ILE A 212 3.50 10.86 -0.61
C ILE A 212 4.60 11.71 -1.26
N LYS A 213 4.65 11.75 -2.60
CA LYS A 213 5.61 12.58 -3.33
C LYS A 213 5.46 14.10 -3.10
N LYS A 214 4.34 14.55 -2.52
CA LYS A 214 4.12 15.96 -2.17
C LYS A 214 4.83 16.38 -0.87
N TYR A 215 5.52 15.47 -0.20
CA TYR A 215 6.20 15.71 1.09
C TYR A 215 7.71 15.75 0.94
N ALA A 216 8.39 16.39 1.88
CA ALA A 216 9.84 16.41 1.96
C ALA A 216 10.43 15.01 2.14
N ASN A 217 11.43 14.67 1.34
CA ASN A 217 12.20 13.42 1.46
C ASN A 217 11.29 12.19 1.64
N PRO A 218 10.35 11.93 0.72
CA PRO A 218 9.30 10.94 0.93
C PRO A 218 9.84 9.50 1.03
N ALA A 219 11.01 9.22 0.45
CA ALA A 219 11.67 7.91 0.49
C ALA A 219 11.96 7.44 1.92
N GLN A 220 12.17 8.36 2.88
CA GLN A 220 12.42 7.99 4.28
C GLN A 220 11.22 7.31 4.95
N TYR A 221 10.02 7.51 4.41
CA TYR A 221 8.79 6.93 4.93
C TYR A 221 8.45 5.61 4.24
N VAL A 222 8.99 5.37 3.03
CA VAL A 222 8.74 4.14 2.30
C VAL A 222 9.78 3.10 2.68
N ASN A 223 9.31 1.97 3.22
CA ASN A 223 10.16 0.82 3.48
C ASN A 223 10.64 0.24 2.13
N SER A 224 11.94 0.37 1.86
CA SER A 224 12.63 -0.20 0.71
C SER A 224 14.10 -0.38 1.04
N ASN A 225 14.66 -1.53 0.69
CA ASN A 225 16.06 -1.88 0.92
C ASN A 225 16.98 -1.49 -0.23
N TYR A 226 16.45 -0.81 -1.24
CA TYR A 226 17.17 -0.50 -2.46
C TYR A 226 17.05 0.97 -2.83
N PHE A 227 17.98 1.44 -3.64
CA PHE A 227 17.95 2.70 -4.34
C PHE A 227 18.53 2.52 -5.74
N ILE A 228 18.44 3.55 -6.58
CA ILE A 228 18.95 3.53 -7.95
C ILE A 228 20.26 4.30 -7.99
N GLU A 229 21.29 3.67 -8.54
CA GLU A 229 22.56 4.28 -8.90
C GLU A 229 22.67 4.36 -10.43
N ILE A 230 23.48 5.31 -10.91
CA ILE A 230 23.65 5.58 -12.34
C ILE A 230 25.12 5.41 -12.69
N ASP A 231 25.38 4.66 -13.76
CA ASP A 231 26.66 4.65 -14.43
C ASP A 231 26.74 5.87 -15.35
N GLU A 232 27.50 6.89 -14.93
CA GLU A 232 27.61 8.16 -15.64
C GLU A 232 28.22 7.99 -17.03
N ASP A 233 29.18 7.08 -17.20
CA ASP A 233 29.89 6.83 -18.47
C ASP A 233 28.94 6.24 -19.54
N SER A 234 27.95 5.46 -19.10
CA SER A 234 26.94 4.86 -19.98
C SER A 234 25.72 5.77 -20.22
N CYS A 235 25.58 6.86 -19.45
CA CYS A 235 24.41 7.71 -19.50
C CYS A 235 24.48 8.72 -20.65
N SER A 236 23.45 8.74 -21.52
CA SER A 236 23.39 9.69 -22.63
C SER A 236 22.44 10.88 -22.40
N GLY A 237 21.91 11.06 -21.19
CA GLY A 237 21.01 12.19 -20.89
C GLY A 237 19.63 12.15 -21.55
N CYS A 238 19.18 11.00 -22.07
CA CYS A 238 17.94 10.91 -22.88
C CYS A 238 16.62 11.16 -22.11
N ALA A 239 16.66 11.32 -20.79
CA ALA A 239 15.50 11.61 -19.93
C ALA A 239 14.35 10.58 -19.89
N GLU A 240 14.44 9.42 -20.57
CA GLU A 240 13.42 8.35 -20.50
C GLU A 240 13.13 7.88 -19.06
N CYS A 241 14.16 7.93 -18.23
CA CYS A 241 14.11 7.67 -16.81
C CYS A 241 13.15 8.58 -16.02
N ILE A 242 12.93 9.81 -16.49
CA ILE A 242 12.09 10.81 -15.82
C ILE A 242 10.61 10.45 -15.99
N THR A 243 10.19 10.16 -17.22
CA THR A 243 8.80 9.82 -17.56
C THR A 243 8.29 8.59 -16.80
N GLY A 244 9.14 7.59 -16.61
CA GLY A 244 8.78 6.35 -15.89
C GLY A 244 8.74 6.49 -14.35
N CYS A 245 9.21 7.60 -13.78
CA CYS A 245 9.35 7.74 -12.33
C CYS A 245 8.10 8.32 -11.67
N HIS A 246 7.27 7.46 -11.07
CA HIS A 246 6.07 7.91 -10.33
C HIS A 246 6.35 8.79 -9.10
N MET A 247 7.60 8.79 -8.64
CA MET A 247 8.06 9.56 -7.48
C MET A 247 8.79 10.85 -7.88
N GLU A 248 8.96 11.13 -9.18
CA GLU A 248 9.69 12.33 -9.65
C GLU A 248 11.14 12.42 -9.10
N ALA A 249 11.76 11.26 -8.86
CA ALA A 249 13.09 11.17 -8.27
C ALA A 249 14.24 11.38 -9.26
N ASN A 250 13.96 11.45 -10.56
CA ASN A 250 14.98 11.51 -11.61
C ASN A 250 15.00 12.89 -12.25
N LYS A 251 16.19 13.46 -12.43
CA LYS A 251 16.44 14.73 -13.13
C LYS A 251 17.65 14.59 -14.06
N ILE A 252 17.81 15.51 -15.00
CA ILE A 252 19.07 15.67 -15.76
C ILE A 252 19.84 16.82 -15.11
N ASN A 253 21.11 16.60 -14.80
CA ASN A 253 22.00 17.63 -14.23
C ASN A 253 22.53 18.57 -15.33
N ASP A 254 23.30 19.59 -14.92
CA ASP A 254 23.86 20.59 -15.84
C ASP A 254 24.88 19.99 -16.84
N GLU A 255 25.40 18.80 -16.56
CA GLU A 255 26.34 18.06 -17.41
C GLU A 255 25.61 17.15 -18.43
N GLY A 256 24.28 17.14 -18.42
CA GLY A 256 23.47 16.30 -19.29
C GLY A 256 23.37 14.85 -18.85
N ILE A 257 23.76 14.53 -17.60
CA ILE A 257 23.70 13.18 -17.04
C ILE A 257 22.46 13.04 -16.13
N SER A 258 21.87 11.85 -16.10
CA SER A 258 20.76 11.58 -15.19
C SER A 258 21.27 11.54 -13.76
N GLU A 259 20.54 12.16 -12.84
CA GLU A 259 20.79 12.18 -11.40
C GLU A 259 19.55 11.68 -10.65
N VAL A 260 19.75 10.94 -9.55
CA VAL A 260 18.67 10.41 -8.71
C VAL A 260 18.63 11.14 -7.37
N ASP A 261 17.51 11.79 -7.08
CA ASP A 261 17.21 12.31 -5.74
C ASP A 261 16.86 11.14 -4.80
N LEU A 262 17.81 10.78 -3.93
CA LEU A 262 17.65 9.71 -2.94
C LEU A 262 16.58 10.04 -1.87
N GLY A 263 16.22 11.31 -1.72
CA GLY A 263 15.09 11.74 -0.91
C GLY A 263 13.75 11.29 -1.49
N TYR A 264 13.66 11.09 -2.80
CA TYR A 264 12.44 10.66 -3.51
C TYR A 264 12.50 9.22 -4.02
N CYS A 265 13.69 8.66 -4.23
CA CYS A 265 13.86 7.32 -4.76
C CYS A 265 13.40 6.24 -3.76
N ILE A 266 12.36 5.50 -4.12
CA ILE A 266 11.81 4.40 -3.32
C ILE A 266 12.38 3.02 -3.71
N GLY A 267 13.39 2.96 -4.58
CA GLY A 267 14.05 1.70 -4.97
C GLY A 267 13.13 0.71 -5.70
N CYS A 268 12.14 1.19 -6.45
CA CYS A 268 11.19 0.32 -7.15
C CYS A 268 11.75 -0.34 -8.43
N GLY A 269 12.84 0.18 -9.00
CA GLY A 269 13.45 -0.38 -10.21
C GLY A 269 12.68 -0.16 -11.51
N VAL A 270 11.48 0.44 -11.48
CA VAL A 270 10.62 0.68 -12.66
C VAL A 270 11.34 1.37 -13.82
N CYS A 271 12.29 2.24 -13.49
CA CYS A 271 13.01 3.07 -14.44
C CYS A 271 14.31 2.44 -14.98
N ILE A 272 14.64 1.21 -14.59
CA ILE A 272 15.81 0.48 -15.10
C ILE A 272 15.55 -0.03 -16.52
N PRO A 273 14.45 -0.76 -16.80
CA PRO A 273 14.16 -1.26 -18.15
C PRO A 273 13.89 -0.17 -19.18
N THR A 274 13.63 1.06 -18.74
CA THR A 274 13.39 2.20 -19.63
C THR A 274 14.68 2.85 -20.12
N CYS A 275 15.85 2.50 -19.55
CA CYS A 275 17.13 3.06 -19.96
C CYS A 275 17.69 2.31 -21.18
N PRO A 276 17.79 2.93 -22.36
CA PRO A 276 18.28 2.26 -23.57
C PRO A 276 19.75 1.85 -23.45
N ASN A 277 20.54 2.60 -22.68
CA ASN A 277 21.98 2.35 -22.50
C ASN A 277 22.29 1.49 -21.26
N LYS A 278 21.26 1.02 -20.53
CA LYS A 278 21.42 0.22 -19.31
C LYS A 278 22.29 0.88 -18.23
N ALA A 279 22.33 2.20 -18.20
CA ALA A 279 23.15 3.00 -17.29
C ALA A 279 22.61 3.06 -15.84
N ARG A 280 21.72 2.15 -15.43
CA ARG A 280 20.99 2.27 -14.16
C ARG A 280 20.98 0.94 -13.43
N HIS A 281 21.37 0.97 -12.17
CA HIS A 281 21.55 -0.22 -11.36
C HIS A 281 20.79 -0.10 -10.05
N LEU A 282 20.31 -1.24 -9.56
CA LEU A 282 19.65 -1.34 -8.27
C LEU A 282 20.69 -1.65 -7.21
N VAL A 283 20.86 -0.76 -6.24
CA VAL A 283 21.87 -0.91 -5.18
C VAL A 283 21.19 -1.16 -3.84
N LYS A 284 21.65 -2.17 -3.10
CA LYS A 284 21.16 -2.49 -1.76
C LYS A 284 21.70 -1.48 -0.75
N LYS A 285 20.82 -0.96 0.11
CA LYS A 285 21.20 -0.07 1.21
C LYS A 285 22.06 -0.84 2.22
N SER A 286 23.00 -0.12 2.85
CA SER A 286 23.87 -0.68 3.90
C SER A 286 23.11 -1.20 5.12
N THR A 287 21.95 -0.60 5.42
CA THR A 287 21.05 -1.05 6.49
C THR A 287 19.81 -1.70 5.89
N GLU A 288 19.64 -2.99 6.16
CA GLU A 288 18.44 -3.72 5.75
C GLU A 288 17.27 -3.45 6.70
N CYS A 289 16.16 -2.99 6.14
CA CYS A 289 14.88 -2.90 6.79
C CYS A 289 14.15 -4.24 6.67
N VAL A 290 14.16 -5.01 7.75
CA VAL A 290 13.39 -6.25 7.83
C VAL A 290 11.94 -5.92 8.18
N PRO A 291 10.95 -6.25 7.34
CA PRO A 291 9.56 -6.00 7.65
C PRO A 291 9.07 -6.87 8.81
N PRO A 292 8.04 -6.44 9.56
CA PRO A 292 7.38 -7.27 10.57
C PRO A 292 6.95 -8.63 10.01
N GLU A 293 6.87 -9.67 10.85
CA GLU A 293 6.59 -11.03 10.36
C GLU A 293 5.24 -11.13 9.62
N ASN A 294 4.20 -10.48 10.14
CA ASN A 294 2.82 -10.60 9.67
C ASN A 294 1.98 -9.36 10.03
N PHE A 295 0.70 -9.37 9.61
CA PHE A 295 -0.29 -8.34 9.92
C PHE A 295 -0.31 -7.95 11.41
N THR A 296 -0.39 -8.93 12.31
CA THR A 296 -0.49 -8.66 13.76
C THR A 296 0.74 -7.91 14.27
N ALA A 297 1.94 -8.37 13.89
CA ALA A 297 3.20 -7.72 14.27
C ALA A 297 3.29 -6.28 13.74
N LEU A 298 2.91 -6.05 12.48
CA LEU A 298 2.89 -4.72 11.87
C LEU A 298 1.98 -3.75 12.64
N TYR A 299 0.73 -4.14 12.90
CA TYR A 299 -0.22 -3.25 13.57
C TYR A 299 0.09 -3.05 15.06
N GLN A 300 0.72 -4.03 15.72
CA GLN A 300 1.29 -3.84 17.05
C GLN A 300 2.42 -2.80 17.04
N ALA A 301 3.33 -2.86 16.07
CA ALA A 301 4.41 -1.89 15.91
C ALA A 301 3.87 -0.47 15.66
N ILE A 302 2.91 -0.32 14.73
CA ILE A 302 2.23 0.96 14.46
C ILE A 302 1.57 1.50 15.73
N THR A 303 0.86 0.66 16.49
CA THR A 303 0.16 1.06 17.72
C THR A 303 1.13 1.49 18.81
N LYS A 304 2.22 0.75 19.02
CA LYS A 304 3.29 1.11 19.96
C LYS A 304 3.90 2.45 19.57
N ARG A 305 4.16 2.67 18.27
CA ARG A 305 4.68 3.94 17.76
C ARG A 305 3.73 5.11 17.98
N LYS A 306 2.43 4.93 17.74
CA LYS A 306 1.40 5.95 18.03
C LYS A 306 1.39 6.34 19.51
N LYS A 307 1.51 5.37 20.42
CA LYS A 307 1.59 5.67 21.87
C LYS A 307 2.80 6.54 22.20
N VAL A 308 3.98 6.23 21.65
CA VAL A 308 5.19 7.05 21.85
C VAL A 308 4.99 8.47 21.33
N LEU A 309 4.42 8.64 20.13
CA LEU A 309 4.14 9.97 19.58
C LEU A 309 3.14 10.75 20.44
N HIS A 310 2.11 10.08 20.95
CA HIS A 310 1.13 10.69 21.84
C HIS A 310 1.77 11.22 23.13
N GLU A 311 2.62 10.43 23.79
CA GLU A 311 3.32 10.88 25.00
C GLU A 311 4.25 12.06 24.73
N LYS A 312 5.01 12.03 23.62
CA LYS A 312 5.88 13.16 23.26
C LYS A 312 5.10 14.44 22.97
N ARG A 313 3.88 14.32 22.42
CA ARG A 313 2.99 15.47 22.17
C ARG A 313 2.41 16.12 23.41
N LYS A 314 2.37 15.41 24.54
CA LYS A 314 2.00 16.02 25.83
C LYS A 314 3.07 17.03 26.28
N VAL A 315 4.33 16.81 25.89
CA VAL A 315 5.46 17.69 26.22
C VAL A 315 5.66 18.77 25.17
N ASP A 316 5.68 18.39 23.89
CA ASP A 316 5.83 19.31 22.76
C ASP A 316 4.71 19.09 21.73
N LYS A 317 3.78 20.04 21.65
CA LYS A 317 2.63 19.99 20.73
C LYS A 317 3.04 19.96 19.25
N ASN A 318 4.27 20.33 18.92
CA ASN A 318 4.80 20.33 17.55
C ASN A 318 5.69 19.12 17.26
N TYR A 319 5.87 18.20 18.22
CA TYR A 319 6.76 17.06 18.06
C TYR A 319 6.40 16.22 16.83
N ARG A 320 7.38 16.13 15.92
CA ARG A 320 7.34 15.35 14.67
C ARG A 320 6.11 15.66 13.83
N LYS A 321 5.64 16.92 13.76
CA LYS A 321 4.63 17.30 12.77
C LYS A 321 5.23 17.31 11.37
N ILE A 322 4.59 16.63 10.42
CA ILE A 322 5.03 16.61 9.03
C ILE A 322 4.10 17.48 8.20
N TYR A 323 4.68 18.45 7.51
CA TYR A 323 3.97 19.35 6.61
C TYR A 323 4.29 19.00 5.17
N ARG A 324 3.30 19.20 4.31
CA ARG A 324 3.43 19.06 2.87
C ARG A 324 4.34 20.18 2.33
N ILE A 325 5.21 19.85 1.38
CA ILE A 325 5.90 20.88 0.59
C ILE A 325 4.91 21.30 -0.51
N LYS A 326 4.59 22.60 -0.56
CA LYS A 326 3.64 23.13 -1.54
C LYS A 326 4.05 22.78 -2.96
#